data_AF-A0A9P5RDA0-F1
#
_entry.id   AF-A0A9P5RDA0-F1
#
_cell.length_a   1.000
_cell.length_b   1.000
_cell.length_c   1.000
_cell.angle_alpha   90.00
_cell.angle_beta   90.00
_cell.angle_gamma   90.00
#
_symmetry.space_group_name_H-M   'P 1'
#
loop_
_entity.id
_entity.type
_entity.pdbx_description
1 polymer ?
#
loop_
_entity_poly.entity_id
_entity_poly.type
_entity_poly.pdbx_seq_one_letter_code
_entity_poly.pdbx_strand_id
1 'polypeptide(L)'
;KNAVAHVNIKPQVDRFRVASGNHIILLAEGRLVNLGCATGHPSFVMSNSFSNQVLAQIALWTDIESYPLGVHMLPKKLDEEVAASHLAKIGVKLTKLTPTQAEYLGLSAEGPFKPEHYRY
;
A
#
# COMPACT_ATOMS: atom_id res chain seq x y z
N LYS A 1 -10.08 -23.01 26.11
CA LYS A 1 -11.08 -23.06 27.20
C LYS A 1 -10.72 -22.06 28.32
N ASN A 2 -10.43 -20.80 27.98
CA ASN A 2 -9.96 -19.79 28.96
C ASN A 2 -11.04 -18.75 29.32
N ALA A 3 -12.04 -18.58 28.44
CA ALA A 3 -13.21 -17.75 28.72
C ALA A 3 -14.29 -18.59 29.42
N VAL A 4 -14.87 -18.01 30.47
CA VAL A 4 -16.01 -18.58 31.22
C VAL A 4 -17.35 -18.04 30.74
N ALA A 5 -17.35 -16.90 30.04
CA ALA A 5 -18.53 -16.36 29.38
C ALA A 5 -18.12 -15.54 28.15
N HIS A 6 -19.00 -15.49 27.15
CA HIS A 6 -18.88 -14.68 25.95
C HIS A 6 -20.17 -13.88 25.76
N VAL A 7 -20.03 -12.58 25.55
CA VAL A 7 -21.13 -11.67 25.22
C VAL A 7 -20.74 -10.90 23.97
N ASN A 8 -21.55 -11.00 22.92
CA ASN A 8 -21.45 -10.09 21.78
C ASN A 8 -22.01 -8.73 22.21
N ILE A 9 -21.20 -7.67 22.11
CA ILE A 9 -21.63 -6.30 22.49
C ILE A 9 -22.35 -5.65 21.32
N LYS A 10 -21.75 -5.76 20.13
CA LYS A 10 -22.25 -5.28 18.84
C LYS A 10 -21.49 -6.01 17.72
N PRO A 11 -21.85 -5.84 16.43
CA PRO A 11 -21.07 -6.41 15.34
C PRO A 11 -19.57 -6.10 15.49
N GLN A 12 -18.75 -7.14 15.41
CA GLN A 12 -17.28 -7.12 15.51
C GLN A 12 -16.70 -6.64 16.84
N VAL A 13 -17.49 -6.64 17.93
CA VAL A 13 -17.01 -6.35 19.28
C VAL A 13 -17.57 -7.39 20.24
N ASP A 14 -16.68 -8.24 20.74
CA ASP A 14 -17.00 -9.32 21.66
C ASP A 14 -16.32 -9.10 23.00
N ARG A 15 -17.02 -9.45 24.08
CA ARG A 15 -16.47 -9.44 25.43
C ARG A 15 -16.41 -10.85 25.98
N PHE A 16 -15.20 -11.28 26.32
CA PHE A 16 -14.94 -12.55 26.98
C PHE A 16 -14.62 -12.30 28.46
N ARG A 17 -15.36 -12.95 29.37
CA ARG A 17 -14.99 -12.98 30.79
C ARG A 17 -14.04 -14.16 31.00
N VAL A 18 -12.88 -13.92 31.60
CA VAL A 18 -11.94 -14.99 31.98
C VAL A 18 -12.17 -15.44 33.42
N ALA A 19 -11.61 -16.60 33.80
CA ALA A 19 -11.82 -17.20 35.11
C ALA A 19 -11.46 -16.29 36.31
N SER A 20 -10.50 -15.37 36.14
CA SER A 20 -10.13 -14.39 37.17
C SER A 20 -11.21 -13.32 37.42
N GLY A 21 -12.25 -13.26 36.60
CA GLY A 21 -13.28 -12.22 36.65
C GLY A 21 -13.02 -11.04 35.71
N ASN A 22 -11.80 -10.89 35.19
CA ASN A 22 -11.46 -9.85 34.21
C ASN A 22 -12.19 -10.07 32.87
N HIS A 23 -12.32 -8.99 32.10
CA HIS A 23 -12.90 -9.00 30.77
C HIS A 23 -11.87 -8.66 29.70
N ILE A 24 -11.92 -9.36 28.57
CA ILE A 24 -11.18 -9.07 27.35
C ILE A 24 -12.18 -8.59 26.31
N ILE A 25 -11.91 -7.46 25.66
CA ILE A 25 -12.64 -7.01 24.47
C ILE A 25 -11.86 -7.48 23.25
N LEU A 26 -12.47 -8.37 22.46
CA LEU A 26 -11.93 -8.83 21.20
C LEU A 26 -12.63 -8.07 20.06
N LEU A 27 -11.83 -7.48 19.18
CA LEU A 27 -12.33 -6.77 18.00
C LEU A 27 -12.19 -7.65 16.76
N ALA A 28 -13.21 -7.59 15.89
CA ALA A 28 -13.26 -8.31 14.62
C ALA A 28 -12.97 -9.82 14.72
N GLU A 29 -13.21 -10.44 15.88
CA GLU A 29 -12.81 -11.82 16.19
C GLU A 29 -11.32 -12.11 15.90
N GLY A 30 -10.45 -11.10 16.01
CA GLY A 30 -9.02 -11.21 15.68
C GLY A 30 -8.68 -11.05 14.18
N ARG A 31 -9.65 -10.73 13.33
CA ARG A 31 -9.42 -10.33 11.93
C ARG A 31 -8.94 -8.87 11.85
N LEU A 32 -8.74 -8.38 10.63
CA LEU A 32 -8.25 -7.02 10.36
C LEU A 32 -9.21 -5.96 10.94
N VAL A 33 -8.84 -5.36 12.07
CA VAL A 33 -9.69 -4.44 12.82
C VAL A 33 -10.02 -3.16 12.05
N ASN A 34 -9.10 -2.66 11.23
CA ASN A 34 -9.32 -1.46 10.40
C ASN A 34 -10.40 -1.68 9.35
N LEU A 35 -10.54 -2.90 8.81
CA LEU A 35 -11.58 -3.27 7.84
C LEU A 35 -12.85 -3.77 8.52
N GLY A 36 -12.73 -4.49 9.64
CA GLY A 36 -13.87 -5.10 10.33
C GLY A 36 -14.61 -4.14 11.26
N CYS A 37 -13.92 -3.17 11.85
CA CYS A 37 -14.49 -2.22 12.81
C CYS A 37 -14.52 -0.77 12.32
N ALA A 38 -13.99 -0.51 11.12
CA ALA A 38 -13.98 0.79 10.46
C ALA A 38 -14.06 0.59 8.93
N THR A 39 -13.48 1.50 8.15
CA THR A 39 -13.59 1.52 6.68
C THR A 39 -12.26 1.29 5.96
N GLY A 40 -11.25 0.76 6.64
CA GLY A 40 -9.91 0.53 6.08
C GLY A 40 -9.12 1.81 5.83
N HIS A 41 -8.22 1.77 4.84
CA HIS A 41 -7.41 2.93 4.48
C HIS A 41 -8.23 3.99 3.75
N PRO A 42 -7.94 5.29 3.96
CA PRO A 42 -8.58 6.38 3.21
C PRO A 42 -8.35 6.28 1.70
N SER A 43 -9.28 6.84 0.92
CA SER A 43 -9.26 6.77 -0.54
C SER A 43 -7.96 7.26 -1.18
N PHE A 44 -7.31 8.27 -0.61
CA PHE A 44 -6.04 8.79 -1.14
C PHE A 44 -4.90 7.77 -1.05
N VAL A 45 -4.80 7.06 0.08
CA VAL A 45 -3.80 5.98 0.25
C VAL A 45 -4.13 4.82 -0.68
N MET A 46 -5.41 4.45 -0.78
CA MET A 46 -5.85 3.39 -1.68
C MET A 46 -5.65 3.74 -3.16
N SER A 47 -5.74 5.01 -3.54
CA SER A 47 -5.47 5.49 -4.91
C SER A 47 -4.08 5.07 -5.39
N ASN A 48 -3.06 5.18 -4.53
CA ASN A 48 -1.69 4.75 -4.85
C ASN A 48 -1.63 3.23 -5.14
N SER A 49 -2.28 2.43 -4.29
CA SER A 49 -2.34 0.98 -4.46
C SER A 49 -3.10 0.58 -5.73
N PHE A 50 -4.24 1.24 -6.00
CA PHE A 50 -5.08 0.92 -7.15
C PHE A 50 -4.50 1.43 -8.48
N SER A 51 -3.75 2.54 -8.49
CA SER A 51 -2.96 2.95 -9.65
C SER A 51 -1.94 1.88 -10.04
N ASN A 52 -1.19 1.34 -9.06
CA ASN A 52 -0.28 0.22 -9.30
C ASN A 52 -1.00 -1.01 -9.87
N GLN A 53 -2.17 -1.37 -9.32
CA GLN A 53 -2.97 -2.50 -9.83
C GLN A 53 -3.38 -2.27 -11.29
N VAL A 54 -3.88 -1.09 -11.64
CA VAL A 54 -4.29 -0.78 -13.02
C VAL A 54 -3.11 -0.83 -13.98
N LEU A 55 -1.96 -0.26 -13.61
CA LEU A 55 -0.76 -0.30 -14.44
C LEU A 55 -0.25 -1.74 -14.64
N ALA A 56 -0.30 -2.56 -13.59
CA ALA A 56 0.04 -3.99 -13.69
C ALA A 56 -0.92 -4.73 -14.62
N GLN A 57 -2.24 -4.46 -14.53
CA GLN A 57 -3.23 -5.06 -15.43
C GLN A 57 -2.99 -4.65 -16.89
N ILE A 58 -2.70 -3.38 -17.14
CA ILE A 58 -2.38 -2.89 -18.50
C ILE A 58 -1.12 -3.61 -19.01
N ALA A 59 -0.04 -3.64 -18.22
CA ALA A 59 1.22 -4.26 -18.63
C ALA A 59 1.07 -5.74 -18.97
N LEU A 60 0.37 -6.51 -18.12
CA LEU A 60 0.10 -7.93 -18.35
C LEU A 60 -0.80 -8.17 -19.57
N TRP A 61 -1.73 -7.24 -19.85
CA TRP A 61 -2.64 -7.35 -20.98
C TRP A 61 -1.97 -6.98 -22.31
N THR A 62 -1.16 -5.92 -22.34
CA THR A 62 -0.58 -5.37 -23.57
C THR A 62 0.78 -5.96 -23.93
N ASP A 63 1.50 -6.52 -22.95
CA ASP A 63 2.88 -6.98 -23.12
C ASP A 63 3.16 -8.26 -22.31
N ILE A 64 2.37 -9.30 -22.54
CA ILE A 64 2.47 -10.56 -21.79
C ILE A 64 3.82 -11.28 -21.98
N GLU A 65 4.48 -11.09 -23.13
CA GLU A 65 5.75 -11.74 -23.47
C GLU A 65 6.90 -11.29 -22.56
N SER A 66 6.85 -10.04 -22.08
CA SER A 66 7.81 -9.50 -21.12
C SER A 66 7.68 -10.08 -19.71
N TYR A 67 6.59 -10.82 -19.42
CA TYR A 67 6.31 -11.39 -18.10
C TYR A 67 6.18 -12.92 -18.15
N PRO A 68 7.29 -13.66 -18.27
CA PRO A 68 7.29 -15.13 -18.24
C PRO A 68 6.71 -15.66 -16.91
N LEU A 69 6.38 -16.95 -16.82
CA LEU A 69 5.82 -17.52 -15.60
C LEU A 69 6.70 -17.22 -14.37
N GLY A 70 6.16 -16.46 -13.42
CA GLY A 70 6.90 -16.04 -12.24
C GLY A 70 6.23 -14.86 -11.52
N VAL A 71 6.89 -14.37 -10.47
CA VAL A 71 6.49 -13.15 -9.77
C VAL A 71 7.38 -12.02 -10.27
N HIS A 72 6.74 -10.96 -10.75
CA HIS A 72 7.41 -9.79 -11.30
C HIS A 72 7.11 -8.55 -10.47
N MET A 73 8.06 -7.64 -10.45
CA MET A 73 7.89 -6.30 -9.89
C MET A 73 7.51 -5.34 -11.01
N LEU A 74 6.69 -4.33 -10.68
CA LEU A 74 6.50 -3.21 -11.59
C LEU A 74 7.83 -2.48 -11.80
N PRO A 75 8.15 -2.05 -13.03
CA PRO A 75 9.32 -1.21 -13.29
C PRO A 75 9.33 0.03 -12.40
N LYS A 76 10.51 0.39 -11.87
CA LYS A 76 10.68 1.56 -10.97
C LYS A 76 10.14 2.87 -11.56
N LYS A 77 10.21 3.02 -12.89
CA LYS A 77 9.66 4.17 -13.60
C LYS A 77 8.14 4.31 -13.42
N LEU A 78 7.39 3.20 -13.39
CA LEU A 78 5.95 3.22 -13.14
C LEU A 78 5.64 3.53 -11.68
N ASP A 79 6.45 3.06 -10.74
CA ASP A 79 6.31 3.40 -9.32
C ASP A 79 6.49 4.93 -9.09
N GLU A 80 7.49 5.51 -9.75
CA GLU A 80 7.70 6.97 -9.76
C GLU A 80 6.55 7.73 -10.42
N GLU A 81 5.94 7.19 -11.48
CA GLU A 81 4.76 7.77 -12.13
C GLU A 81 3.53 7.76 -11.22
N VAL A 82 3.30 6.65 -10.50
CA VAL A 82 2.26 6.59 -9.47
C VAL A 82 2.49 7.67 -8.42
N ALA A 83 3.70 7.80 -7.88
CA ALA A 83 4.01 8.84 -6.90
C ALA A 83 3.78 10.25 -7.48
N ALA A 84 4.28 10.52 -8.70
CA ALA A 84 4.17 11.82 -9.36
C ALA A 84 2.72 12.25 -9.58
N SER A 85 1.85 11.32 -9.99
CA SER A 85 0.42 11.60 -10.24
C SER A 85 -0.35 12.10 -9.02
N HIS A 86 0.12 11.79 -7.80
CA HIS A 86 -0.54 12.18 -6.55
C HIS A 86 -0.04 13.53 -5.98
N LEU A 87 1.11 14.06 -6.43
CA LEU A 87 1.75 15.24 -5.85
C LEU A 87 0.91 16.51 -5.95
N ALA A 88 0.26 16.74 -7.10
CA ALA A 88 -0.54 17.94 -7.32
C ALA A 88 -1.71 18.05 -6.33
N LYS A 89 -2.29 16.91 -5.94
CA LYS A 89 -3.43 16.87 -5.01
C LYS A 89 -3.07 17.33 -3.59
N ILE A 90 -1.81 17.16 -3.20
CA ILE A 90 -1.26 17.58 -1.89
C ILE A 90 -0.45 18.87 -1.98
N GLY A 91 -0.50 19.57 -3.13
CA GLY A 91 0.16 20.86 -3.32
C GLY A 91 1.69 20.80 -3.41
N VAL A 92 2.25 19.62 -3.69
CA VAL A 92 3.70 19.44 -3.81
C VAL A 92 4.17 19.89 -5.20
N LYS A 93 5.23 20.71 -5.22
CA LYS A 93 5.96 21.08 -6.44
C LYS A 93 7.25 20.27 -6.49
N LEU A 94 7.34 19.35 -7.44
CA LEU A 94 8.54 18.54 -7.65
C LEU A 94 9.60 19.35 -8.40
N THR A 95 10.79 19.49 -7.82
CA THR A 95 11.94 20.10 -8.50
C THR A 95 12.42 19.18 -9.61
N LYS A 96 12.81 19.76 -10.75
CA LYS A 96 13.39 19.04 -11.88
C LYS A 96 14.92 19.17 -11.87
N LEU A 97 15.61 18.09 -12.20
CA LEU A 97 17.06 18.12 -12.39
C LEU A 97 17.41 18.97 -13.60
N THR A 98 18.48 19.76 -13.49
CA THR A 98 19.10 20.38 -14.66
C THR A 98 19.92 19.33 -15.43
N PRO A 99 20.22 19.57 -16.72
CA PRO A 99 21.07 18.66 -17.50
C PRO A 99 22.41 18.37 -16.82
N THR A 100 23.06 19.39 -16.25
CA THR A 100 24.33 19.26 -15.52
C THR A 100 24.20 18.40 -14.28
N GLN A 101 23.08 18.49 -13.55
CA GLN A 101 22.85 17.64 -12.36
C GLN A 101 22.59 16.18 -12.75
N ALA A 102 21.81 15.97 -13.81
CA ALA A 102 21.51 14.63 -14.33
C ALA A 102 22.79 13.92 -14.80
N GLU A 103 23.63 14.63 -15.56
CA GLU A 103 24.96 14.15 -16.00
C GLU A 103 25.87 13.85 -14.80
N TYR A 104 25.98 14.76 -13.84
CA TYR A 104 26.80 14.57 -12.64
C TYR A 104 26.39 13.33 -11.83
N LEU A 105 25.09 13.05 -11.75
CA LEU A 105 24.55 11.89 -11.03
C LEU A 105 24.51 10.61 -11.89
N GLY A 106 24.83 10.69 -13.18
CA GLY A 106 24.78 9.55 -14.10
C GLY A 106 23.37 8.98 -14.30
N LEU A 107 22.34 9.81 -14.28
CA LEU A 107 20.93 9.40 -14.38
C LEU A 107 20.15 10.27 -15.36
N SER A 108 19.03 9.76 -15.86
CA SER A 108 18.11 10.53 -16.69
C SER A 108 17.45 11.64 -15.87
N ALA A 109 17.27 12.83 -16.45
CA ALA A 109 16.51 13.92 -15.82
C ALA A 109 15.03 13.54 -15.57
N GLU A 110 14.54 12.53 -16.29
CA GLU A 110 13.19 11.98 -16.15
C GLU A 110 13.16 10.69 -15.32
N GLY A 111 14.29 10.27 -14.73
CA GLY A 111 14.37 9.03 -13.95
C GLY A 111 14.46 7.75 -14.81
N PRO A 112 14.48 6.55 -14.18
CA PRO A 112 14.37 6.33 -12.73
C PRO A 112 15.52 6.95 -11.93
N PHE A 113 15.21 7.52 -10.78
CA PHE A 113 16.13 8.34 -9.99
C PHE A 113 16.93 7.56 -8.95
N LYS A 114 16.72 6.25 -8.83
CA LYS A 114 17.35 5.37 -7.84
C LYS A 114 17.65 3.99 -8.42
N PRO A 115 18.71 3.32 -7.94
CA PRO A 115 19.02 1.96 -8.37
C PRO A 115 18.00 0.95 -7.84
N GLU A 116 18.01 -0.26 -8.40
CA GLU A 116 16.99 -1.27 -8.11
C GLU A 116 16.95 -1.70 -6.64
N HIS A 117 18.12 -1.86 -6.02
CA HIS A 117 18.26 -2.29 -4.62
C HIS A 117 18.00 -1.18 -3.59
N TYR A 118 17.60 0.02 -4.02
CA TYR A 118 17.33 1.13 -3.13
C TYR A 118 16.06 0.87 -2.30
N ARG A 119 16.12 1.16 -1.00
CA ARG A 119 15.06 0.75 -0.06
C ARG A 119 13.84 1.65 -0.01
N TYR A 120 13.98 2.94 -0.36
CA TYR A 120 12.94 3.95 -0.68
C TYR A 120 13.60 5.26 -1.07
#